data_AF-A0A2D4MGB7-F1
#
_entry.id   AF-A0A2D4MGB7-F1
#
_cell.length_a   1.000
_cell.length_b   1.000
_cell.length_c   1.000
_cell.angle_alpha   90.00
_cell.angle_beta   90.00
_cell.angle_gamma   90.00
#
_symmetry.space_group_name_H-M   'P 1'
#
loop_
_entity.id
_entity.type
_entity.pdbx_description
1 polymer ?
#
loop_
_entity_poly.entity_id
_entity_poly.type
_entity_poly.pdbx_seq_one_letter_code
_entity_poly.pdbx_strand_id
1 'polypeptide(L)'
;IPDILVSDNGPQFTSQLFKTLLAGLGVRHTLSAPGHLSTNGQAEIMVRSMKETLLRMGREDWQERIDRMLLVQHVTPYTTTHRSPMELLMGRRLRTLLDQVHPNYSTETHPDSTGTCRQFAIGNPVYAQSYTGGPMW
;
A
#
# COMPACT_ATOMS: atom_id res chain seq x y z
N ILE A 1 5.88 -3.40 13.27
CA ILE A 1 7.29 -3.87 13.20
C ILE A 1 7.22 -5.36 12.84
N PRO A 2 8.02 -5.87 11.89
CA PRO A 2 7.99 -7.28 11.52
C PRO A 2 8.63 -8.16 12.61
N ASP A 3 8.13 -9.38 12.80
CA ASP A 3 8.73 -10.32 13.76
C ASP A 3 10.06 -10.90 13.26
N ILE A 4 10.16 -11.10 11.94
CA ILE A 4 11.31 -11.71 11.28
C ILE A 4 11.68 -10.88 10.05
N LEU A 5 12.96 -10.56 9.92
CA LEU A 5 13.54 -10.00 8.70
C LEU A 5 14.43 -11.04 8.06
N VAL A 6 14.23 -11.30 6.77
CA VAL A 6 15.10 -12.16 5.97
C VAL A 6 15.86 -11.30 4.96
N SER A 7 17.18 -11.46 4.89
CA SER A 7 18.02 -10.73 3.92
C SER A 7 19.07 -11.65 3.30
N ASP A 8 19.79 -11.14 2.30
CA ASP A 8 21.02 -11.76 1.83
C ASP A 8 22.18 -11.54 2.81
N ASN A 9 23.35 -12.12 2.48
CA ASN A 9 24.59 -11.99 3.26
C ASN A 9 25.35 -10.68 2.96
N GLY A 10 24.69 -9.65 2.45
CA GLY A 10 25.31 -8.36 2.18
C GLY A 10 25.98 -7.78 3.43
N PRO A 11 27.16 -7.14 3.30
CA PRO A 11 27.90 -6.60 4.45
C PRO A 11 27.08 -5.57 5.25
N GLN A 12 26.17 -4.85 4.60
CA GLN A 12 25.25 -3.91 5.26
C GLN A 12 24.32 -4.62 6.26
N PHE A 13 23.87 -5.84 5.93
CA PHE A 13 22.94 -6.62 6.77
C PHE A 13 23.66 -7.50 7.80
N THR A 14 24.93 -7.83 7.57
CA THR A 14 25.72 -8.64 8.52
C THR A 14 26.48 -7.81 9.57
N SER A 15 26.49 -6.48 9.40
CA SER A 15 27.16 -5.54 10.29
C SER A 15 26.65 -5.61 11.74
N GLN A 16 27.55 -5.35 12.70
CA GLN A 16 27.19 -5.33 14.12
C GLN A 16 26.16 -4.24 14.43
N LEU A 17 26.26 -3.08 13.76
CA LEU A 17 25.30 -1.99 13.88
C LEU A 17 23.88 -2.46 13.55
N PHE A 18 23.71 -3.16 12.43
CA PHE A 18 22.41 -3.64 11.99
C PHE A 18 21.83 -4.69 12.93
N LYS A 19 22.66 -5.60 13.44
CA LYS A 19 22.25 -6.60 14.45
C LYS A 19 21.75 -5.94 15.73
N THR A 20 22.47 -4.93 16.24
CA THR A 20 22.07 -4.21 17.44
C THR A 20 20.77 -3.43 17.22
N LEU A 21 20.59 -2.82 16.04
CA LEU A 21 19.36 -2.14 15.66
C LEU A 21 18.15 -3.08 15.69
N LEU A 22 18.26 -4.24 15.03
CA LEU A 22 17.18 -5.23 14.97
C LEU A 22 16.87 -5.82 16.34
N ALA A 23 17.90 -6.10 17.15
CA ALA A 23 17.71 -6.55 18.53
C ALA A 23 16.96 -5.51 19.37
N GLY A 24 17.28 -4.21 19.21
CA GLY A 24 16.56 -3.12 19.88
C GLY A 24 15.10 -2.98 19.45
N LEU A 25 14.77 -3.38 18.22
CA LEU A 25 13.40 -3.42 17.69
C LEU A 25 12.68 -4.74 17.98
N GLY A 26 13.33 -5.72 18.60
CA GLY A 26 12.78 -7.07 18.84
C GLY A 26 12.61 -7.92 17.58
N VAL A 27 13.31 -7.58 16.49
CA VAL A 27 13.20 -8.27 15.19
C VAL A 27 14.20 -9.40 15.10
N ARG A 28 13.74 -10.61 14.77
CA ARG A 28 14.63 -11.75 14.50
C ARG A 28 15.21 -11.65 13.09
N HIS A 29 16.53 -11.50 12.98
CA HIS A 29 17.20 -11.46 11.68
C HIS A 29 17.62 -12.86 11.22
N THR A 30 17.23 -13.24 10.01
CA THR A 30 17.62 -14.50 9.37
C THR A 30 18.34 -14.21 8.06
N LEU A 31 19.51 -14.79 7.87
CA LEU A 31 20.28 -14.64 6.64
C LEU A 31 19.97 -15.79 5.69
N SER A 32 19.85 -15.48 4.40
CA SER A 32 19.69 -16.49 3.36
C SER A 32 20.95 -17.35 3.27
N ALA A 33 20.79 -18.67 3.21
CA ALA A 33 21.93 -19.58 3.10
C ALA A 33 22.73 -19.31 1.81
N PRO A 34 24.07 -19.41 1.84
CA PRO A 34 24.88 -19.33 0.63
C PRO A 34 24.42 -20.38 -0.39
N GLY A 35 24.05 -19.94 -1.60
CA GLY A 35 23.55 -20.81 -2.66
C GLY A 35 22.04 -21.09 -2.65
N HIS A 36 21.27 -20.51 -1.71
CA HIS A 36 19.81 -20.64 -1.68
C HIS A 36 19.12 -19.31 -2.01
N LEU A 37 19.23 -18.90 -3.28
CA LEU A 37 18.66 -17.63 -3.80
C LEU A 37 17.12 -17.56 -3.69
N SER A 38 16.45 -18.70 -3.59
CA SER A 38 14.99 -18.78 -3.46
C SER A 38 14.45 -18.14 -2.19
N THR A 39 15.20 -18.11 -1.08
CA THR A 39 14.71 -17.50 0.18
C THR A 39 14.44 -16.00 0.02
N ASN A 40 15.26 -15.31 -0.78
CA ASN A 40 15.09 -13.88 -1.08
C ASN A 40 14.46 -13.63 -2.46
N GLY A 41 13.95 -14.68 -3.12
CA GLY A 41 13.50 -14.60 -4.51
C GLY A 41 12.37 -13.61 -4.74
N GLN A 42 11.47 -13.42 -3.76
CA GLN A 42 10.41 -12.42 -3.84
C GLN A 42 10.95 -10.99 -3.88
N ALA A 43 11.97 -10.69 -3.06
CA ALA A 43 12.62 -9.39 -3.10
C ALA A 43 13.35 -9.17 -4.43
N GLU A 44 14.02 -10.21 -4.96
CA GLU A 44 14.70 -10.13 -6.26
C GLU A 44 13.74 -9.91 -7.43
N ILE A 45 12.59 -10.60 -7.44
CA ILE A 45 11.53 -10.40 -8.44
C ILE A 45 11.02 -8.97 -8.36
N MET A 46 10.77 -8.46 -7.15
CA MET A 46 10.31 -7.08 -6.95
C MET A 46 11.35 -6.06 -7.44
N VAL A 47 12.64 -6.24 -7.12
CA VAL A 47 13.72 -5.37 -7.59
C VAL A 47 13.82 -5.38 -9.12
N ARG A 48 13.64 -6.53 -9.76
CA ARG A 48 13.63 -6.65 -11.22
C ARG A 48 12.45 -5.88 -11.83
N SER A 49 11.23 -6.12 -11.32
CA SER A 49 10.02 -5.43 -11.77
C SER A 49 10.12 -3.91 -11.58
N MET A 50 10.69 -3.47 -10.47
CA MET A 50 10.96 -2.06 -10.19
C MET A 50 11.91 -1.46 -11.21
N LYS A 51 13.05 -2.11 -11.50
CA LYS A 51 14.01 -1.62 -12.49
C LYS A 51 13.37 -1.48 -13.87
N GLU A 52 12.62 -2.50 -14.31
CA GLU A 52 11.93 -2.47 -15.61
C GLU A 52 10.90 -1.35 -15.68
N THR A 53 10.14 -1.13 -14.62
CA THR A 53 9.12 -0.08 -14.57
C THR A 53 9.75 1.31 -14.56
N LEU A 54 10.77 1.51 -13.72
CA LEU A 54 11.50 2.77 -13.66
C LEU A 54 12.17 3.10 -15.01
N LEU A 55 12.74 2.11 -15.70
CA LEU A 55 13.34 2.32 -17.03
C LEU A 55 12.32 2.81 -18.09
N ARG A 56 11.05 2.46 -17.94
CA ARG A 56 9.97 2.88 -18.85
C ARG A 56 9.37 4.25 -18.49
N MET A 57 9.62 4.74 -17.27
CA MET A 57 9.14 6.05 -16.82
C MET A 57 9.94 7.19 -17.46
N GLY A 58 9.26 8.31 -17.71
CA GLY A 58 9.80 9.48 -18.38
C GLY A 58 10.78 10.31 -17.53
N ARG A 59 10.97 11.58 -17.92
CA ARG A 59 11.88 12.54 -17.26
C ARG A 59 11.27 13.20 -16.01
N GLU A 60 10.46 12.45 -15.26
CA GLU A 60 9.94 12.88 -13.97
C GLU A 60 11.07 12.93 -12.92
N ASP A 61 10.86 13.66 -11.83
CA ASP A 61 11.76 13.64 -10.68
C ASP A 61 11.88 12.22 -10.09
N TRP A 62 13.02 11.90 -9.49
CA TRP A 62 13.27 10.56 -8.98
C TRP A 62 12.28 10.15 -7.88
N GLN A 63 11.91 11.08 -7.01
CA GLN A 63 10.95 10.80 -5.94
C GLN A 63 9.57 10.50 -6.53
N GLU A 64 9.13 11.31 -7.50
CA GLU A 64 7.83 11.11 -8.16
C GLU A 64 7.75 9.75 -8.87
N ARG A 65 8.84 9.32 -9.51
CA ARG A 65 8.92 8.02 -10.17
C ARG A 65 8.82 6.86 -9.18
N ILE A 66 9.52 6.97 -8.05
CA ILE A 66 9.45 5.97 -6.98
C ILE A 66 8.03 5.90 -6.41
N ASP A 67 7.42 7.05 -6.10
CA ASP A 67 6.08 7.11 -5.51
C ASP A 67 5.04 6.51 -6.45
N ARG A 68 5.10 6.84 -7.74
CA ARG A 68 4.23 6.25 -8.78
C ARG A 68 4.45 4.75 -8.91
N MET A 69 5.70 4.29 -8.93
CA MET A 69 6.03 2.86 -9.01
C MET A 69 5.47 2.09 -7.80
N LEU A 70 5.66 2.63 -6.59
CA LEU A 70 5.14 2.02 -5.36
C LEU A 70 3.62 1.98 -5.36
N LEU A 71 2.96 3.06 -5.81
CA LEU A 71 1.51 3.08 -5.95
C LEU A 71 1.03 1.97 -6.90
N VAL A 72 1.64 1.85 -8.08
CA VAL A 72 1.29 0.81 -9.06
C VAL A 72 1.48 -0.58 -8.45
N GLN A 73 2.59 -0.84 -7.77
CA GLN A 73 2.81 -2.14 -7.13
C GLN A 73 1.78 -2.41 -6.03
N HIS A 74 1.43 -1.44 -5.20
CA HIS A 74 0.47 -1.62 -4.11
C HIS A 74 -0.96 -1.91 -4.58
N VAL A 75 -1.36 -1.39 -5.74
CA VAL A 75 -2.73 -1.50 -6.26
C VAL A 75 -2.91 -2.58 -7.34
N THR A 76 -1.82 -3.07 -7.94
CA THR A 76 -1.88 -4.11 -8.97
C THR A 76 -2.14 -5.48 -8.33
N PRO A 77 -3.24 -6.18 -8.68
CA PRO A 77 -3.51 -7.52 -8.16
C PRO A 77 -2.50 -8.55 -8.63
N TYR A 78 -2.12 -9.48 -7.76
CA TYR A 78 -1.37 -10.66 -8.19
C TYR A 78 -2.28 -11.60 -8.98
N THR A 79 -1.73 -12.26 -10.01
CA THR A 79 -2.48 -13.21 -10.85
C THR A 79 -3.00 -14.41 -10.08
N THR A 80 -2.27 -14.87 -9.06
CA THR A 80 -2.62 -16.07 -8.27
C THR A 80 -3.71 -15.80 -7.24
N THR A 81 -3.65 -14.64 -6.55
CA THR A 81 -4.59 -14.31 -5.46
C THR A 81 -5.74 -13.43 -5.91
N HIS A 82 -5.65 -12.85 -7.11
CA HIS A 82 -6.56 -11.81 -7.62
C HIS A 82 -6.71 -10.60 -6.70
N ARG A 83 -5.80 -10.42 -5.75
CA ARG A 83 -5.79 -9.34 -4.77
C ARG A 83 -4.48 -8.58 -4.82
N SER A 84 -4.55 -7.28 -4.64
CA SER A 84 -3.38 -6.41 -4.57
C SER A 84 -2.67 -6.50 -3.23
N PRO A 85 -1.36 -6.20 -3.16
CA PRO A 85 -0.61 -6.18 -1.89
C PRO A 85 -1.30 -5.32 -0.82
N MET A 86 -1.85 -4.17 -1.21
CA MET A 86 -2.50 -3.30 -0.25
C MET A 86 -3.85 -3.85 0.22
N GLU A 87 -4.61 -4.51 -0.65
CA GLU A 87 -5.83 -5.22 -0.23
C GLU A 87 -5.52 -6.33 0.76
N LEU A 88 -4.42 -7.06 0.57
CA LEU A 88 -3.98 -8.10 1.50
C LEU A 88 -3.56 -7.51 2.85
N LEU A 89 -2.90 -6.34 2.84
CA LEU A 89 -2.39 -5.69 4.04
C LEU A 89 -3.47 -4.92 4.83
N MET A 90 -4.38 -4.22 4.14
CA MET A 90 -5.37 -3.31 4.76
C MET A 90 -6.81 -3.85 4.73
N GLY A 91 -7.05 -4.99 4.08
CA GLY A 91 -8.39 -5.58 3.97
C GLY A 91 -9.36 -4.81 3.07
N ARG A 92 -8.89 -3.77 2.35
CA ARG A 92 -9.70 -2.94 1.44
C ARG A 92 -8.89 -2.53 0.22
N ARG A 93 -9.57 -2.26 -0.89
CA ARG A 93 -8.94 -1.73 -2.10
C ARG A 93 -8.68 -0.22 -1.98
N LEU A 94 -7.50 0.23 -2.42
CA LEU A 94 -7.23 1.65 -2.57
C LEU A 94 -7.97 2.20 -3.77
N ARG A 95 -8.51 3.41 -3.61
CA ARG A 95 -9.11 4.15 -4.71
C ARG A 95 -8.02 4.82 -5.54
N THR A 96 -8.03 4.56 -6.84
CA THR A 96 -7.11 5.09 -7.84
C THR A 96 -7.86 5.86 -8.92
N LEU A 97 -7.13 6.55 -9.80
CA LEU A 97 -7.73 7.23 -10.96
C LEU A 97 -8.43 6.24 -11.90
N LEU A 98 -7.94 5.01 -12.03
CA LEU A 98 -8.58 3.95 -12.84
C LEU A 98 -9.98 3.63 -12.35
N ASP A 99 -10.20 3.67 -11.03
CA ASP A 99 -11.51 3.41 -10.44
C ASP A 99 -12.52 4.55 -10.70
N GLN A 100 -12.04 5.75 -11.06
CA GLN A 100 -12.91 6.87 -11.47
C GLN A 100 -13.37 6.74 -12.93
N VAL A 101 -12.64 6.01 -13.77
CA VAL A 101 -12.95 5.84 -15.20
C VAL A 101 -14.01 4.76 -15.41
N HIS A 102 -14.18 3.84 -14.46
CA HIS A 102 -15.11 2.74 -14.58
C HIS A 102 -16.44 3.06 -13.85
N PRO A 103 -17.56 3.31 -14.56
CA PRO A 103 -18.81 3.82 -13.99
C PRO A 103 -19.45 2.90 -12.93
N ASN A 104 -19.10 1.61 -12.91
CA ASN A 104 -19.64 0.61 -11.99
C ASN A 104 -18.64 0.13 -10.93
N TYR A 105 -17.47 0.79 -10.75
CA TYR A 105 -16.45 0.32 -9.81
C TYR A 105 -16.76 0.63 -8.34
N SER A 106 -17.76 1.47 -8.08
CA SER A 106 -18.20 1.75 -6.71
C SER A 106 -19.31 0.78 -6.32
N THR A 107 -18.98 -0.22 -5.51
CA THR A 107 -19.71 -0.62 -4.29
C THR A 107 -19.10 -1.91 -3.73
N GLU A 108 -17.86 -1.85 -3.25
CA GLU A 108 -17.59 -2.72 -2.09
C GLU A 108 -18.36 -2.07 -0.93
N THR A 109 -19.50 -2.66 -0.59
CA THR A 109 -20.21 -2.35 0.64
C THR A 109 -19.20 -2.43 1.77
N HIS A 110 -18.85 -1.28 2.35
CA HIS A 110 -18.07 -1.22 3.57
C HIS A 110 -18.68 -2.21 4.57
N PRO A 111 -17.90 -3.14 5.15
CA PRO A 111 -18.44 -4.11 6.11
C PRO A 111 -19.06 -3.43 7.36
N ASP A 112 -18.75 -2.15 7.57
CA ASP A 112 -19.30 -1.31 8.65
C ASP A 112 -20.37 -0.29 8.20
N SER A 113 -20.79 -0.30 6.93
CA SER A 113 -21.94 0.51 6.48
C SER A 113 -23.27 -0.14 6.90
N THR A 114 -23.43 -0.36 8.20
CA THR A 114 -24.74 -0.56 8.84
C THR A 114 -25.50 0.75 8.99
N GLY A 115 -24.88 1.89 8.66
CA GLY A 115 -25.58 3.16 8.53
C GLY A 115 -26.54 3.13 7.35
N THR A 116 -27.84 3.04 7.63
CA THR A 116 -28.90 3.35 6.65
C THR A 116 -28.53 4.62 5.89
N CYS A 117 -28.24 4.47 4.60
CA CYS A 117 -28.03 5.60 3.70
C CYS A 117 -29.30 6.45 3.73
N ARG A 118 -29.21 7.67 4.29
CA ARG A 118 -30.36 8.59 4.35
C ARG A 118 -30.64 9.09 2.94
N GLN A 119 -31.70 8.59 2.33
CA GLN A 119 -32.22 9.11 1.06
C GLN A 119 -33.11 10.32 1.36
N PHE A 120 -32.88 11.42 0.63
CA PHE A 120 -33.69 12.64 0.72
C PHE A 120 -34.45 12.84 -0.58
N ALA A 121 -35.73 13.19 -0.50
CA ALA A 121 -36.53 13.63 -1.65
C ALA A 121 -36.60 15.16 -1.69
N ILE A 122 -36.97 15.71 -2.84
CA ILE A 122 -37.20 17.15 -3.01
C ILE A 122 -38.33 17.56 -2.05
N GLY A 123 -38.05 18.52 -1.16
CA GLY A 123 -38.97 18.98 -0.13
C GLY A 123 -38.69 18.43 1.28
N ASN A 124 -37.75 17.49 1.44
CA ASN A 124 -37.34 17.04 2.77
C ASN A 124 -36.62 18.17 3.53
N PRO A 125 -37.00 18.46 4.79
CA PRO A 125 -36.26 19.40 5.62
C PRO A 125 -34.90 18.79 5.99
N VAL A 126 -33.84 19.55 5.75
CA VAL A 126 -32.47 19.20 6.14
C VAL A 126 -31.91 20.32 7.01
N TYR A 127 -31.18 19.94 8.06
CA TYR A 127 -30.46 20.90 8.88
C TYR A 127 -29.08 21.15 8.26
N ALA A 128 -28.73 22.42 8.11
CA ALA A 128 -27.40 22.84 7.68
C ALA A 128 -26.74 23.62 8.82
N GLN A 129 -25.50 23.26 9.15
CA GLN A 129 -24.71 24.01 10.11
C GLN A 129 -23.90 25.07 9.37
N SER A 130 -24.13 26.34 9.67
CA SER A 130 -23.33 27.44 9.13
C SER A 130 -22.13 27.70 10.03
N TYR A 131 -20.94 27.74 9.44
CA TYR A 131 -19.68 28.04 10.15
C TYR A 131 -19.24 29.50 10.00
N THR A 132 -20.01 30.33 9.29
CA THR A 132 -19.81 31.77 9.30
C THR A 132 -20.30 32.27 10.66
N GLY A 133 -19.39 32.79 11.50
CA GLY A 133 -19.60 33.09 12.92
C GLY A 133 -20.62 34.20 13.25
N GLY A 134 -21.86 34.06 12.78
CA GLY A 134 -23.03 34.79 13.23
C GLY A 134 -23.77 34.03 14.35
N PRO A 135 -24.79 34.67 14.96
CA PRO A 135 -25.53 34.06 16.07
C PRO A 135 -26.20 32.75 15.66
N MET A 136 -26.16 31.76 16.56
CA MET A 136 -26.60 30.38 16.33
C MET A 136 -28.11 30.15 16.45
N TRP A 137 -28.93 31.20 16.42
CA TRP A 137 -30.39 31.11 16.48
C TRP A 137 -31.03 32.36 15.89
#